data_AF-X6PVT8-F1
#
_entry.id   AF-X6PVT8-F1
#
_cell.length_a   1.000
_cell.length_b   1.000
_cell.length_c   1.000
_cell.angle_alpha   90.00
_cell.angle_beta   90.00
_cell.angle_gamma   90.00
#
_symmetry.space_group_name_H-M   'P 1'
#
loop_
_entity.id
_entity.type
_entity.pdbx_description
1 polymer ?
#
loop_
_entity_poly.entity_id
_entity_poly.type
_entity_poly.pdbx_seq_one_letter_code
_entity_poly.pdbx_strand_id
1 'polypeptide(L)'
;MKNIFKYIPMVTLGQILGTAVFFPLLCFLIAIFYYSNKYNDDAEQYYEDYMNNSYDIEVAMPEEKSKCYLKNQDEDVKTVETFRTRMVNNYFANPSGWYIPFFSVEYKKYLSIMYFVDTSQMYWPYGRKVILTVNWDDMNNPEYGTKENPVPVLKDIGVDESI
;
A
#
# COMPACT_ATOMS: atom_id res chain seq x y z
N MET A 1 43.75 -31.89 -26.23
CA MET A 1 42.58 -31.02 -25.97
C MET A 1 42.86 -29.65 -26.57
N LYS A 2 42.10 -29.22 -27.58
CA LYS A 2 42.28 -27.89 -28.20
C LYS A 2 41.84 -26.81 -27.21
N ASN A 3 42.69 -25.80 -26.98
CA ASN A 3 42.40 -24.67 -26.11
C ASN A 3 41.30 -23.79 -26.71
N ILE A 4 40.04 -24.07 -26.36
CA ILE A 4 38.83 -23.36 -26.82
C ILE A 4 38.90 -21.87 -26.45
N PHE A 5 39.59 -21.56 -25.34
CA PHE A 5 39.85 -20.19 -24.87
C PHE A 5 40.66 -19.32 -25.84
N LYS A 6 41.37 -19.88 -26.82
CA LYS A 6 42.14 -19.10 -27.80
C LYS A 6 41.26 -18.45 -28.89
N TYR A 7 40.02 -18.92 -29.05
CA TYR A 7 39.09 -18.51 -30.11
C TYR A 7 37.89 -17.71 -29.61
N ILE A 8 37.72 -17.60 -28.30
CA ILE A 8 36.68 -16.77 -27.70
C ILE A 8 37.29 -15.38 -27.50
N PRO A 9 36.78 -14.34 -28.20
CA PRO A 9 37.25 -12.98 -28.00
C PRO A 9 37.18 -12.64 -26.51
N MET A 10 38.21 -11.97 -25.97
CA MET A 10 38.26 -11.57 -24.56
C MET A 10 37.01 -10.76 -24.16
N VAL A 11 36.44 -10.02 -25.11
CA VAL A 11 35.16 -9.30 -25.00
C VAL A 11 34.00 -10.26 -24.73
N THR A 12 33.92 -11.40 -25.40
CA THR A 12 32.87 -12.42 -25.24
C THR A 12 32.98 -13.15 -23.90
N LEU A 13 34.19 -13.42 -23.42
CA LEU A 13 34.41 -13.92 -22.06
C LEU A 13 33.95 -12.91 -21.00
N GLY A 14 34.25 -11.62 -21.21
CA GLY A 14 33.76 -10.55 -20.35
C GLY A 14 32.24 -10.45 -20.33
N GLN A 15 31.59 -10.59 -21.49
CA GLN A 15 30.12 -10.60 -21.59
C GLN A 15 29.50 -11.80 -20.86
N ILE A 16 30.06 -13.01 -21.03
CA ILE A 16 29.56 -14.21 -20.34
C ILE A 16 29.71 -14.05 -18.83
N LEU A 17 30.85 -13.58 -18.33
CA LEU A 17 31.05 -13.34 -16.90
C LEU A 17 30.12 -12.24 -16.36
N GLY A 18 29.96 -11.15 -17.10
CA GLY A 18 29.06 -10.06 -16.74
C GLY A 18 27.60 -10.52 -16.64
N THR A 19 27.11 -11.27 -17.62
CA THR A 19 25.70 -11.69 -17.66
C THR A 19 25.41 -12.92 -16.80
N ALA A 20 26.30 -13.90 -16.73
CA ALA A 20 26.05 -15.16 -16.01
C ALA A 20 26.41 -15.08 -14.53
N VAL A 21 27.31 -14.17 -14.13
CA VAL A 21 27.78 -14.07 -12.74
C VAL A 21 27.42 -12.73 -12.13
N PHE A 22 27.86 -11.63 -12.74
CA PHE A 22 27.69 -10.31 -12.13
C PHE A 22 26.23 -9.86 -12.08
N PHE A 23 25.47 -10.04 -13.16
CA PHE A 23 24.07 -9.62 -13.20
C PHE A 23 23.17 -10.39 -12.21
N PRO A 24 23.22 -11.74 -12.12
CA PRO A 24 22.50 -12.48 -11.09
C PRO A 24 22.93 -12.09 -9.68
N LEU A 25 24.22 -11.86 -9.45
CA LEU A 25 24.73 -11.40 -8.16
C LEU A 25 24.16 -10.02 -7.80
N LEU A 26 24.15 -9.07 -8.74
CA LEU A 26 23.55 -7.75 -8.52
C LEU A 26 22.05 -7.87 -8.19
N CYS A 27 21.29 -8.66 -8.96
CA CYS A 27 19.89 -8.91 -8.67
C CYS A 27 19.68 -9.54 -7.28
N PHE A 28 20.52 -10.49 -6.88
CA PHE A 28 20.48 -11.13 -5.57
C PHE A 28 20.80 -10.15 -4.43
N LEU A 29 21.81 -9.29 -4.61
CA LEU A 29 22.15 -8.27 -3.63
C LEU A 29 21.01 -7.25 -3.47
N ILE A 30 20.38 -6.82 -4.57
CA ILE A 30 19.18 -5.97 -4.51
C ILE A 30 18.04 -6.70 -3.79
N ALA A 31 17.81 -7.97 -4.09
CA ALA A 31 16.81 -8.80 -3.41
C ALA A 31 17.04 -8.84 -1.89
N ILE A 32 18.27 -9.10 -1.45
CA ILE A 32 18.60 -9.12 -0.03
C ILE A 32 18.51 -7.72 0.58
N PHE A 33 19.29 -6.75 0.11
CA PHE A 33 19.43 -5.49 0.85
C PHE A 33 18.22 -4.58 0.73
N TYR A 34 17.53 -4.60 -0.43
CA TYR A 34 16.41 -3.71 -0.67
C TYR A 34 15.06 -4.38 -0.40
N TYR A 35 14.89 -5.66 -0.75
CA TYR A 35 13.58 -6.30 -0.64
C TYR A 35 13.37 -7.12 0.65
N SER A 36 14.41 -7.71 1.26
CA SER A 36 14.21 -8.48 2.50
C SER A 36 13.70 -7.64 3.67
N ASN A 37 14.00 -6.34 3.68
CA ASN A 37 13.54 -5.40 4.70
C ASN A 37 12.36 -4.54 4.23
N LYS A 38 11.87 -4.73 2.99
CA LYS A 38 10.79 -3.89 2.43
C LYS A 38 9.41 -4.37 2.87
N TYR A 39 9.24 -5.68 3.00
CA TYR A 39 7.98 -6.29 3.43
C TYR A 39 8.18 -6.86 4.82
N ASN A 40 7.28 -6.50 5.73
CA ASN A 40 7.33 -6.95 7.10
C ASN A 40 6.69 -8.33 7.20
N ASP A 41 7.51 -9.39 7.13
CA ASP A 41 7.04 -10.77 7.31
C ASP A 41 6.50 -11.01 8.74
N ASP A 42 6.84 -10.15 9.72
CA ASP A 42 6.31 -10.26 11.08
C ASP A 42 4.83 -9.85 11.16
N ALA A 43 4.25 -9.23 10.13
CA ALA A 43 2.83 -8.87 10.12
C ALA A 43 1.91 -10.09 10.30
N GLU A 44 2.32 -11.27 9.80
CA GLU A 44 1.59 -12.53 10.00
C GLU A 44 1.53 -12.94 11.47
N GLN A 45 2.46 -12.50 12.31
CA GLN A 45 2.44 -12.80 13.74
C GLN A 45 1.44 -11.92 14.52
N TYR A 46 1.18 -10.70 14.05
CA TYR A 46 0.43 -9.69 14.82
C TYR A 46 -0.99 -9.42 14.29
N TYR A 47 -1.36 -9.97 13.12
CA TYR A 47 -2.63 -9.60 12.49
C TYR A 47 -3.85 -9.99 13.35
N GLU A 48 -3.84 -11.12 14.04
CA GLU A 48 -4.99 -11.55 14.86
C GLU A 48 -5.23 -10.57 16.01
N ASP A 49 -4.19 -10.23 16.77
CA ASP A 49 -4.27 -9.27 17.87
C ASP A 49 -4.68 -7.88 17.35
N TYR A 50 -4.11 -7.47 16.22
CA TYR A 50 -4.47 -6.20 15.58
C TYR A 50 -5.95 -6.16 15.17
N MET A 51 -6.48 -7.24 14.59
CA MET A 51 -7.90 -7.35 14.23
C MET A 51 -8.80 -7.43 15.47
N ASN A 52 -8.38 -8.14 16.52
CA ASN A 52 -9.12 -8.25 17.78
C ASN A 52 -9.17 -6.93 18.56
N ASN A 53 -8.15 -6.08 18.41
CA ASN A 53 -8.10 -4.73 19.00
C ASN A 53 -8.72 -3.65 18.10
N SER A 54 -9.49 -4.06 17.10
CA SER A 54 -10.20 -3.15 16.20
C SER A 54 -11.66 -3.00 16.59
N TYR A 55 -12.22 -1.81 16.36
CA TYR A 55 -13.58 -1.46 16.73
C TYR A 55 -14.21 -0.50 15.73
N ASP A 56 -15.54 -0.46 15.75
CA ASP A 56 -16.33 0.36 14.84
C ASP A 56 -16.53 1.78 15.38
N ILE A 57 -16.37 2.76 14.51
CA ILE A 57 -16.65 4.17 14.74
C ILE A 57 -17.67 4.69 13.72
N GLU A 58 -18.51 5.63 14.16
CA GLU A 58 -19.44 6.33 13.26
C GLU A 58 -18.81 7.65 12.82
N VAL A 59 -18.71 7.87 11.52
CA VAL A 59 -18.05 9.04 10.94
C VAL A 59 -18.97 9.70 9.91
N ALA A 60 -19.13 11.02 10.00
CA ALA A 60 -19.74 11.80 8.93
C ALA A 60 -18.71 12.08 7.83
N MET A 61 -18.92 11.49 6.65
CA MET A 61 -18.02 11.67 5.53
C MET A 61 -18.10 13.10 5.00
N PRO A 62 -16.97 13.78 4.78
CA PRO A 62 -16.97 15.11 4.22
C PRO A 62 -17.58 15.13 2.81
N GLU A 63 -18.17 16.26 2.42
CA GLU A 63 -18.60 16.54 1.04
C GLU A 63 -17.43 16.43 0.05
N GLU A 64 -17.70 16.03 -1.19
CA GLU A 64 -16.67 15.75 -2.21
C GLU A 64 -15.63 16.86 -2.36
N LYS A 65 -16.08 18.13 -2.38
CA LYS A 65 -15.23 19.32 -2.57
C LYS A 65 -14.71 19.90 -1.25
N SER A 66 -14.92 19.19 -0.14
CA SER A 66 -14.48 19.65 1.18
C SER A 66 -12.96 19.69 1.26
N LYS A 67 -12.44 20.72 1.94
CA LYS A 67 -11.03 20.79 2.33
C LYS A 67 -10.64 19.69 3.31
N CYS A 68 -11.57 18.92 3.88
CA CYS A 68 -11.24 17.81 4.76
C CYS A 68 -10.52 16.66 4.04
N TYR A 69 -10.70 16.51 2.72
CA TYR A 69 -9.92 15.56 1.92
C TYR A 69 -8.55 16.14 1.59
N LEU A 70 -7.47 15.37 1.82
CA LEU A 70 -6.11 15.86 1.54
C LEU A 70 -5.89 16.12 0.05
N LYS A 71 -6.44 15.28 -0.84
CA LYS A 71 -6.37 15.46 -2.29
C LYS A 71 -6.92 16.81 -2.80
N ASN A 72 -7.81 17.45 -2.02
CA ASN A 72 -8.40 18.74 -2.36
C ASN A 72 -7.58 19.92 -1.81
N GLN A 73 -6.61 19.65 -0.94
CA GLN A 73 -5.70 20.65 -0.38
C GLN A 73 -4.35 20.64 -1.11
N ASP A 74 -3.91 19.47 -1.56
CA ASP A 74 -2.57 19.24 -2.07
C ASP A 74 -2.61 18.18 -3.18
N GLU A 75 -2.08 18.55 -4.35
CA GLU A 75 -2.04 17.71 -5.55
C GLU A 75 -0.96 16.62 -5.46
N ASP A 76 0.05 16.79 -4.59
CA ASP A 76 1.18 15.87 -4.44
C ASP A 76 0.90 14.73 -3.43
N VAL A 77 -0.30 14.71 -2.85
CA VAL A 77 -0.70 13.66 -1.90
C VAL A 77 -0.69 12.31 -2.60
N LYS A 78 0.12 11.39 -2.08
CA LYS A 78 0.19 10.01 -2.57
C LYS A 78 -1.13 9.31 -2.25
N THR A 79 -1.96 9.14 -3.28
CA THR A 79 -3.27 8.48 -3.21
C THR A 79 -3.27 7.13 -3.91
N VAL A 80 -2.14 6.70 -4.48
CA VAL A 80 -2.01 5.44 -5.22
C VAL A 80 -0.69 4.76 -4.90
N GLU A 81 -0.76 3.48 -4.60
CA GLU A 81 0.39 2.58 -4.57
C GLU A 81 0.17 1.42 -5.53
N THR A 82 1.22 0.99 -6.25
CA THR A 82 1.16 -0.20 -7.12
C THR A 82 1.95 -1.33 -6.48
N PHE A 83 1.31 -2.47 -6.24
CA PHE A 83 1.94 -3.63 -5.64
C PHE A 83 2.48 -4.57 -6.73
N ARG A 84 3.67 -5.12 -6.48
CA ARG A 84 4.29 -6.10 -7.37
C ARG A 84 3.93 -7.50 -6.89
N THR A 85 3.11 -8.23 -7.65
CA THR A 85 2.84 -9.64 -7.35
C THR A 85 4.05 -10.51 -7.71
N ARG A 86 4.33 -11.52 -6.87
CA ARG A 86 5.30 -12.57 -7.19
C ARG A 86 4.86 -13.26 -8.49
N MET A 87 5.75 -13.37 -9.49
CA MET A 87 5.49 -14.10 -10.74
C MET A 87 5.36 -15.60 -10.47
N VAL A 88 4.18 -16.06 -10.07
CA VAL A 88 3.77 -17.47 -10.23
C VAL A 88 2.28 -17.50 -10.55
N ASN A 89 1.96 -17.58 -11.84
CA ASN A 89 0.72 -18.12 -12.41
C ASN A 89 -0.65 -17.68 -11.83
N ASN A 90 -0.90 -16.42 -11.42
CA ASN A 90 -2.29 -15.93 -11.26
C ASN A 90 -2.47 -14.38 -11.29
N TYR A 91 -3.13 -13.91 -12.35
CA TYR A 91 -4.21 -12.92 -12.49
C TYR A 91 -4.31 -11.57 -11.73
N PHE A 92 -3.31 -11.10 -10.99
CA PHE A 92 -3.29 -9.69 -10.58
C PHE A 92 -2.17 -8.95 -11.32
N ALA A 93 -2.46 -8.52 -12.55
CA ALA A 93 -1.56 -7.68 -13.32
C ALA A 93 -1.48 -6.27 -12.69
N ASN A 94 -0.50 -6.06 -11.81
CA ASN A 94 -0.25 -4.78 -11.12
C ASN A 94 -1.44 -4.28 -10.29
N PRO A 95 -1.84 -4.99 -9.21
CA PRO A 95 -2.87 -4.46 -8.31
C PRO A 95 -2.41 -3.14 -7.74
N SER A 96 -3.30 -2.14 -7.75
CA SER A 96 -3.05 -0.85 -7.10
C SER A 96 -3.99 -0.66 -5.93
N GLY A 97 -3.43 -0.13 -4.84
CA GLY A 97 -4.17 0.35 -3.69
C GLY A 97 -4.39 1.83 -3.87
N TRP A 98 -5.64 2.25 -3.83
CA TRP A 98 -6.01 3.65 -3.84
C TRP A 98 -6.39 4.07 -2.42
N TYR A 99 -5.93 5.24 -2.02
CA TYR A 99 -6.10 5.78 -0.68
C TYR A 99 -6.91 7.06 -0.73
N ILE A 100 -7.93 7.16 0.11
CA ILE A 100 -8.69 8.39 0.32
C ILE A 100 -8.44 8.84 1.76
N PRO A 101 -7.39 9.65 2.00
CA PRO A 101 -7.17 10.25 3.30
C PRO A 101 -8.06 11.48 3.49
N PHE A 102 -8.71 11.55 4.65
CA PHE A 102 -9.63 12.62 5.01
C PHE A 102 -9.59 12.92 6.51
N PHE A 103 -9.90 14.15 6.88
CA PHE A 103 -10.01 14.56 8.28
C PHE A 103 -11.42 14.26 8.81
N SER A 104 -11.51 13.43 9.87
CA SER A 104 -12.74 13.31 10.66
C SER A 104 -12.81 14.44 11.66
N VAL A 105 -13.90 15.19 11.62
CA VAL A 105 -14.17 16.29 12.55
C VAL A 105 -14.53 15.75 13.94
N GLU A 106 -15.23 14.62 14.02
CA GLU A 106 -15.63 14.03 15.31
C GLU A 106 -14.41 13.58 16.12
N TYR A 107 -13.47 12.89 15.46
CA TYR A 107 -12.30 12.30 16.11
C TYR A 107 -11.06 13.18 16.07
N LYS A 108 -11.10 14.29 15.31
CA LYS A 108 -9.99 15.23 15.11
C LYS A 108 -8.71 14.54 14.62
N LYS A 109 -8.86 13.52 13.80
CA LYS A 109 -7.77 12.71 13.22
C LYS A 109 -7.98 12.56 11.72
N TYR A 110 -6.87 12.43 11.00
CA TYR A 110 -6.91 11.99 9.62
C TYR A 110 -7.08 10.47 9.58
N LEU A 111 -8.04 10.00 8.79
CA LEU A 111 -8.30 8.59 8.52
C LEU A 111 -8.02 8.33 7.04
N SER A 112 -7.66 7.10 6.68
CA SER A 112 -7.43 6.71 5.29
C SER A 112 -8.10 5.40 4.95
N ILE A 113 -9.00 5.44 3.98
CA ILE A 113 -9.66 4.25 3.44
C ILE A 113 -8.88 3.79 2.21
N MET A 114 -8.54 2.50 2.18
CA MET A 114 -7.87 1.84 1.07
C MET A 114 -8.85 0.96 0.29
N TYR A 115 -8.77 0.99 -1.04
CA TYR A 115 -9.56 0.13 -1.93
C TYR A 115 -8.75 -0.30 -3.15
N PHE A 116 -9.15 -1.42 -3.76
CA PHE A 116 -8.42 -2.10 -4.83
C PHE A 116 -9.16 -2.09 -6.18
N VAL A 117 -10.22 -1.28 -6.30
CA VAL A 117 -11.03 -1.14 -7.51
C VAL A 117 -10.92 0.26 -8.10
N ASP A 118 -11.19 0.41 -9.40
CA ASP A 118 -11.26 1.72 -10.04
C ASP A 118 -12.32 2.60 -9.35
N THR A 119 -11.96 3.83 -8.99
CA THR A 119 -12.83 4.80 -8.31
C THR A 119 -14.16 5.04 -9.03
N SER A 120 -14.18 4.86 -10.35
CA SER A 120 -15.40 4.99 -11.17
C SER A 120 -16.49 3.97 -10.83
N GLN A 121 -16.15 2.89 -10.12
CA GLN A 121 -17.10 1.85 -9.69
C GLN A 121 -17.59 2.04 -8.26
N MET A 122 -17.06 3.02 -7.51
CA MET A 122 -17.36 3.21 -6.11
C MET A 122 -18.22 4.46 -5.93
N TYR A 123 -19.50 4.27 -5.56
CA TYR A 123 -20.33 5.39 -5.13
C TYR A 123 -19.90 5.80 -3.72
N TRP A 124 -18.99 6.77 -3.64
CA TRP A 124 -18.46 7.24 -2.36
C TRP A 124 -19.56 7.94 -1.56
N PRO A 125 -19.73 7.63 -0.26
CA PRO A 125 -20.81 8.15 0.56
C PRO A 125 -20.58 9.59 1.03
N TYR A 126 -20.28 10.52 0.11
CA TYR A 126 -20.10 11.95 0.40
C TYR A 126 -21.29 12.52 1.17
N GLY A 127 -21.01 13.25 2.26
CA GLY A 127 -22.03 13.89 3.10
C GLY A 127 -22.90 12.92 3.92
N ARG A 128 -22.60 11.62 3.89
CA ARG A 128 -23.36 10.59 4.62
C ARG A 128 -22.58 10.09 5.83
N LYS A 129 -23.30 9.46 6.75
CA LYS A 129 -22.70 8.74 7.87
C LYS A 129 -22.31 7.34 7.46
N VAL A 130 -21.15 6.88 7.90
CA VAL A 130 -20.64 5.53 7.65
C VAL A 130 -20.11 4.93 8.94
N ILE A 131 -20.03 3.61 8.97
CA ILE A 131 -19.39 2.87 10.05
C ILE A 131 -18.03 2.40 9.54
N LEU A 132 -16.96 2.85 10.20
CA LEU A 132 -15.59 2.49 9.87
C LEU A 132 -15.00 1.63 10.97
N THR A 133 -14.32 0.54 10.62
CA THR A 133 -13.53 -0.24 11.58
C THR A 133 -12.09 0.31 11.60
N VAL A 134 -11.62 0.67 12.79
CA VAL A 134 -10.27 1.20 13.03
C VAL A 134 -9.61 0.45 14.19
N ASN A 135 -8.28 0.44 14.25
CA ASN A 135 -7.54 -0.16 15.35
C ASN A 135 -7.43 0.80 16.55
N TRP A 136 -7.59 0.28 17.77
CA TRP A 136 -7.54 1.07 19.00
C TRP A 136 -6.15 1.66 19.29
N ASP A 137 -5.08 0.92 19.05
CA ASP A 137 -3.72 1.42 19.28
C ASP A 137 -3.41 2.58 18.33
N ASP A 138 -3.76 2.46 17.05
CA ASP A 138 -3.55 3.53 16.05
C ASP A 138 -4.38 4.78 16.36
N MET A 139 -5.62 4.60 16.83
CA MET A 139 -6.47 5.71 17.24
C MET A 139 -5.91 6.45 18.46
N ASN A 140 -5.21 5.78 19.37
CA ASN A 140 -4.66 6.40 20.59
C ASN A 140 -3.17 6.78 20.47
N ASN A 141 -2.49 6.33 19.43
CA ASN A 141 -1.08 6.67 19.19
C ASN A 141 -0.96 8.11 18.62
N PRO A 142 -0.12 8.99 19.22
CA PRO A 142 0.12 10.34 18.72
C PRO A 142 0.85 10.39 17.37
N GLU A 143 1.55 9.31 16.98
CA GLU A 143 2.20 9.20 15.67
C GLU A 143 1.21 8.97 14.53
N TYR A 144 -0.03 8.61 14.85
CA TYR A 144 -1.12 8.33 13.90
C TYR A 144 -2.25 9.36 13.99
N GLY A 145 -2.99 9.48 12.88
CA GLY A 145 -4.06 10.47 12.73
C GLY A 145 -3.56 11.84 12.30
N THR A 146 -2.32 11.92 11.81
CA THR A 146 -1.70 13.13 11.23
C THR A 146 -1.91 13.16 9.72
N LYS A 147 -1.58 14.28 9.06
CA LYS A 147 -1.68 14.37 7.59
C LYS A 147 -0.74 13.38 6.90
N GLU A 148 0.43 13.21 7.50
CA GLU A 148 1.52 12.38 6.99
C GLU A 148 1.31 10.90 7.31
N ASN A 149 0.61 10.60 8.41
CA ASN A 149 0.32 9.24 8.87
C ASN A 149 -1.15 9.13 9.34
N PRO A 150 -2.11 9.08 8.40
CA PRO A 150 -3.51 8.90 8.73
C PRO A 150 -3.77 7.50 9.33
N VAL A 151 -4.76 7.38 10.21
CA VAL A 151 -5.16 6.08 10.77
C VAL A 151 -5.75 5.21 9.64
N PRO A 152 -5.26 3.97 9.45
CA PRO A 152 -5.82 3.05 8.48
C PRO A 152 -7.25 2.63 8.85
N VAL A 153 -8.14 2.69 7.87
CA VAL A 153 -9.49 2.12 7.98
C VAL A 153 -9.47 0.71 7.42
N LEU A 154 -9.85 -0.27 8.23
CA LEU A 154 -9.78 -1.69 7.91
C LEU A 154 -11.02 -2.18 7.18
N LYS A 155 -12.16 -1.55 7.45
CA LYS A 155 -13.46 -1.87 6.86
C LYS A 155 -14.31 -0.61 6.84
N ASP A 156 -15.02 -0.43 5.73
CA ASP A 156 -16.05 0.59 5.54
C ASP A 156 -17.39 -0.13 5.32
N ILE A 157 -18.36 0.17 6.17
CA ILE A 157 -19.74 -0.26 6.03
C ILE A 157 -20.54 0.99 5.68
N GLY A 158 -21.12 0.97 4.48
CA GLY A 158 -22.01 2.03 4.01
C GLY A 158 -23.22 2.25 4.92
N VAL A 159 -23.91 3.37 4.68
CA VAL A 159 -25.03 3.89 5.46
C VAL A 159 -26.11 2.82 5.73
N ASP A 160 -26.67 2.84 6.95
CA ASP A 160 -27.86 2.04 7.36
C ASP A 160 -29.12 2.38 6.52
N GLU A 161 -29.10 3.49 5.79
CA GLU A 161 -30.15 3.86 4.86
C GLU A 161 -30.03 3.04 3.57
N SER A 162 -30.85 1.99 3.48
CA SER A 162 -31.06 1.20 2.27
C SER A 162 -31.26 2.10 1.04
N ILE A 163 -30.47 1.85 -0.01
CA ILE A 163 -30.61 2.45 -1.35
C ILE A 163 -31.98 2.10 -1.94
#